data_AF-A0A6A5A9W1-F1
#
_entry.id   AF-A0A6A5A9W1-F1
#
_cell.length_a   1.000
_cell.length_b   1.000
_cell.length_c   1.000
_cell.angle_alpha   90.00
_cell.angle_beta   90.00
_cell.angle_gamma   90.00
#
_symmetry.space_group_name_H-M   'P 1'
#
loop_
_entity.id
_entity.type
_entity.pdbx_description
1 polymer ?
#
loop_
_entity_poly.entity_id
_entity_poly.type
_entity_poly.pdbx_seq_one_letter_code
_entity_poly.pdbx_strand_id
1 'polypeptide(L)'
;MQRLGSGPTGADEVLMHPFFKEFDWQLMLKRQVKTPYDPQVGKLDTAYVPRNVRQDGVTPRDREASMLFSHDGDFRGFSFIGGDPPSDLS
;
A
#
# COMPACT_ATOMS: atom_id res chain seq x y z
N MET A 1 -11.36 12.58 -26.65
CA MET A 1 -11.87 12.36 -25.28
C MET A 1 -10.67 12.40 -24.34
N GLN A 2 -10.65 13.28 -23.35
CA GLN A 2 -9.54 13.38 -22.39
C GLN A 2 -9.99 12.76 -21.07
N ARG A 3 -9.13 11.94 -20.45
CA ARG A 3 -9.42 11.30 -19.17
C ARG A 3 -9.38 12.36 -18.05
N LEU A 4 -10.36 12.34 -17.15
CA LEU A 4 -10.36 13.18 -15.96
C LEU A 4 -9.11 12.92 -15.12
N GLY A 5 -8.44 13.97 -14.66
CA GLY A 5 -7.19 13.90 -13.91
C GLY A 5 -5.94 13.74 -14.78
N SER A 6 -6.07 13.89 -16.11
CA SER A 6 -4.94 13.90 -17.04
C SER A 6 -4.56 15.30 -17.53
N GLY A 7 -5.18 16.36 -17.00
CA GLY A 7 -4.75 17.74 -17.24
C GLY A 7 -3.66 18.20 -16.27
N PRO A 8 -3.24 19.48 -16.36
CA PRO A 8 -2.10 20.02 -15.63
C PRO A 8 -2.29 20.04 -14.10
N THR A 9 -3.53 20.02 -13.62
CA THR A 9 -3.87 20.00 -12.20
C THR A 9 -4.13 18.59 -11.67
N GLY A 10 -4.11 17.58 -12.54
CA GLY A 10 -4.09 16.16 -12.16
C GLY A 10 -5.19 15.77 -11.18
N ALA A 11 -4.79 15.28 -10.01
CA ALA A 11 -5.73 14.80 -8.98
C ALA A 11 -6.75 15.85 -8.55
N ASP A 12 -6.44 17.15 -8.59
CA ASP A 12 -7.38 18.21 -8.19
C ASP A 12 -8.64 18.20 -9.07
N GLU A 13 -8.52 17.82 -10.34
CA GLU A 13 -9.68 17.67 -11.24
C GLU A 13 -10.63 16.57 -10.73
N VAL A 14 -10.10 15.51 -10.14
CA VAL A 14 -10.88 14.43 -9.53
C VAL A 14 -11.46 14.88 -8.19
N LEU A 15 -10.66 15.52 -7.34
CA LEU A 15 -11.06 15.97 -6.00
C LEU A 15 -12.18 17.02 -6.06
N MET A 16 -12.18 17.88 -7.08
CA MET A 16 -13.17 18.94 -7.28
C MET A 16 -14.39 18.52 -8.12
N HIS A 17 -14.42 17.27 -8.61
CA HIS A 17 -15.54 16.81 -9.44
C HIS A 17 -16.85 16.77 -8.65
N PRO A 18 -18.01 17.18 -9.23
CA PRO A 18 -19.29 17.27 -8.50
C PRO A 18 -19.75 15.99 -7.80
N PHE A 19 -19.33 14.82 -8.29
CA PHE A 19 -19.58 13.53 -7.64
C PHE A 19 -19.02 13.47 -6.21
N PHE A 20 -17.88 14.11 -5.95
CA PHE A 20 -17.20 14.08 -4.64
C PHE A 20 -17.46 15.33 -3.79
N LYS A 21 -18.44 16.18 -4.15
CA LYS A 21 -18.70 17.46 -3.44
C LYS A 21 -19.00 17.30 -1.94
N GLU A 22 -19.46 16.13 -1.51
CA GLU A 22 -19.82 15.83 -0.11
C GLU A 22 -18.63 15.25 0.69
N PHE A 23 -17.49 15.02 0.03
CA PHE A 23 -16.30 14.43 0.63
C PHE A 23 -15.39 15.54 1.18
N ASP A 24 -15.22 15.58 2.51
CA ASP A 24 -14.14 16.37 3.11
C ASP A 24 -12.82 15.58 3.03
N TRP A 25 -12.01 15.92 2.03
CA TRP A 25 -10.72 15.28 1.78
C TRP A 25 -9.73 15.39 2.95
N GLN A 26 -9.80 16.46 3.75
CA GLN A 26 -8.92 16.66 4.90
C GLN A 26 -9.30 15.72 6.05
N LEU A 27 -10.60 15.57 6.32
CA LEU A 27 -11.08 14.60 7.31
C LEU A 27 -10.81 13.16 6.88
N MET A 28 -10.93 12.84 5.59
CA MET A 28 -10.58 11.51 5.07
C MET A 28 -9.11 11.20 5.23
N LEU A 29 -8.22 12.14 4.89
CA LEU A 29 -6.79 11.99 5.05
C LEU A 29 -6.41 11.74 6.53
N LYS A 30 -7.07 12.44 7.45
CA LYS A 30 -6.91 12.25 8.90
C LYS A 30 -7.61 11.01 9.45
N ARG A 31 -8.26 10.21 8.60
CA ARG A 31 -9.05 9.01 8.97
C ARG A 31 -10.18 9.31 9.96
N GLN A 32 -10.80 10.48 9.85
CA GLN A 32 -11.88 10.94 10.74
C GLN A 32 -13.27 10.72 10.16
N VAL A 33 -13.37 10.34 8.89
CA VAL A 33 -14.65 9.93 8.27
C VAL A 33 -14.92 8.47 8.58
N LYS A 34 -16.11 8.18 9.12
CA LYS A 34 -16.54 6.80 9.39
C LYS A 34 -16.63 6.03 8.08
N THR A 35 -16.01 4.85 8.03
CA THR A 35 -16.12 3.96 6.87
C THR A 35 -17.56 3.44 6.72
N PRO A 36 -18.07 3.27 5.49
CA PRO A 36 -19.39 2.68 5.26
C PRO A 36 -19.45 1.19 5.59
N TYR A 37 -18.29 0.54 5.73
CA TYR A 37 -18.15 -0.88 6.02
C TYR A 37 -17.08 -1.09 7.08
N ASP A 38 -17.38 -1.98 8.04
CA ASP A 38 -16.44 -2.49 9.02
C ASP A 38 -16.29 -4.01 8.82
N PRO A 39 -15.10 -4.50 8.43
CA PRO A 39 -14.87 -5.92 8.18
C PRO A 39 -14.87 -6.80 9.44
N GLN A 40 -14.95 -6.24 10.65
CA GLN A 40 -15.00 -7.00 11.91
C GLN A 40 -13.85 -8.02 12.08
N VAL A 41 -12.62 -7.62 11.77
CA VAL A 41 -11.43 -8.49 11.85
C VAL A 41 -10.58 -8.24 13.08
N GLY A 42 -10.00 -9.31 13.64
CA GLY A 42 -8.98 -9.23 14.68
C GLY A 42 -7.56 -9.03 14.13
N LYS A 43 -6.59 -8.76 15.01
CA LYS A 43 -5.18 -8.42 14.65
C LYS A 43 -4.48 -9.48 13.77
N LEU A 44 -4.84 -10.76 13.93
CA LEU A 44 -4.24 -11.88 13.21
C LEU A 44 -5.27 -12.64 12.35
N ASP A 45 -6.44 -12.04 12.12
CA ASP A 45 -7.51 -12.69 11.38
C ASP A 45 -7.15 -12.80 9.88
N THR A 46 -7.49 -13.94 9.29
CA THR A 46 -7.27 -14.23 7.87
C THR A 46 -8.57 -14.33 7.08
N ALA A 47 -9.73 -13.97 7.64
CA ALA A 47 -11.06 -14.13 7.04
C ALA A 47 -11.15 -13.68 5.58
N TYR A 48 -10.49 -12.58 5.20
CA TYR A 48 -10.47 -12.03 3.83
C TYR A 48 -9.23 -12.44 3.00
N VAL A 49 -8.34 -13.26 3.55
CA VAL A 49 -7.20 -13.81 2.81
C VAL A 49 -7.69 -14.96 1.91
N PRO A 50 -7.35 -14.97 0.61
CA PRO A 50 -7.70 -16.07 -0.29
C PRO A 50 -7.18 -17.41 0.23
N ARG A 51 -7.97 -18.50 0.10
CA ARG A 51 -7.62 -19.82 0.66
C ARG A 51 -6.27 -20.34 0.14
N ASN A 52 -5.94 -20.09 -1.12
CA ASN A 52 -4.69 -20.48 -1.76
C ASN A 52 -3.43 -19.73 -1.25
N VAL A 53 -3.60 -18.75 -0.35
CA VAL A 53 -2.51 -17.96 0.25
C VAL A 53 -2.35 -18.30 1.74
N ARG A 54 -3.29 -19.05 2.34
CA ARG A 54 -3.32 -19.31 3.78
C ARG A 54 -2.32 -20.40 4.18
N GLN A 55 -1.07 -19.97 4.38
CA GLN A 55 -0.04 -20.65 5.20
C GLN A 55 0.58 -21.95 4.66
N ASP A 56 0.09 -22.48 3.54
CA ASP A 56 0.67 -23.60 2.79
C ASP A 56 1.46 -23.16 1.54
N GLY A 57 1.41 -21.87 1.19
CA GLY A 57 2.03 -21.32 -0.03
C GLY A 57 3.53 -21.00 0.04
N VAL A 58 4.18 -21.10 1.21
CA VAL A 58 5.65 -21.05 1.32
C VAL A 58 6.11 -22.46 1.64
N THR A 59 6.34 -23.22 0.57
CA THR A 59 6.88 -24.57 0.65
C THR A 59 8.36 -24.52 1.05
N PRO A 60 8.94 -25.65 1.52
CA PRO A 60 10.39 -25.74 1.70
C PRO A 60 11.19 -25.40 0.43
N ARG A 61 10.63 -25.63 -0.77
CA ARG A 61 11.24 -25.21 -2.05
C ARG A 61 11.29 -23.70 -2.22
N ASP A 62 10.26 -22.98 -1.78
CA ASP A 62 10.25 -21.51 -1.82
C ASP A 62 11.27 -20.89 -0.85
N ARG A 63 11.80 -21.70 0.08
CA ARG A 63 12.87 -21.33 1.01
C ARG A 63 14.26 -21.76 0.56
N GLU A 64 14.39 -22.57 -0.49
CA GLU A 64 15.70 -22.85 -1.07
C GLU A 64 16.26 -21.56 -1.67
N ALA A 65 17.53 -21.27 -1.36
CA ALA A 65 18.23 -20.18 -2.00
C ALA A 65 18.17 -20.41 -3.51
N SER A 66 17.53 -19.50 -4.23
CA SER A 66 17.45 -19.58 -5.68
C SER A 66 18.88 -19.55 -6.23
N MET A 67 19.28 -20.59 -6.94
CA MET A 67 20.58 -20.67 -7.64
C MET A 67 20.63 -19.74 -8.87
N LEU A 68 19.77 -18.71 -8.93
CA LEU A 68 19.92 -17.62 -9.87
C LEU A 68 21.33 -17.09 -9.71
N PHE A 69 22.07 -17.05 -10.81
CA PHE A 69 23.39 -16.41 -10.89
C PHE A 69 23.21 -14.91 -10.61
N SER A 70 23.11 -14.56 -9.33
CA SER A 70 23.12 -13.18 -8.90
C SER A 70 24.48 -12.61 -9.28
N HIS A 71 24.47 -11.54 -10.07
CA HIS A 71 25.68 -10.73 -10.20
C HIS A 71 25.86 -9.99 -8.87
N ASP A 72 27.09 -9.96 -8.38
CA ASP A 72 27.45 -9.21 -7.18
C ASP A 72 27.14 -7.71 -7.39
N GLY A 73 25.96 -7.27 -6.96
CA GLY A 73 25.61 -5.85 -7.01
C GLY A 73 24.19 -5.47 -7.36
N ASP A 74 23.40 -6.37 -7.96
CA ASP A 74 22.08 -6.04 -8.49
C ASP A 74 21.11 -5.48 -7.42
N PHE A 75 21.36 -5.81 -6.15
CA PHE A 75 20.56 -5.38 -5.00
C PHE A 75 21.31 -4.44 -4.04
N ARG A 76 22.47 -3.89 -4.44
CA ARG A 76 23.13 -2.85 -3.62
C ARG A 76 22.20 -1.65 -3.47
N GLY A 77 21.98 -1.21 -2.22
CA GLY A 77 21.07 -0.11 -1.90
C GLY A 77 19.59 -0.50 -1.79
N PHE A 78 19.25 -1.80 -1.89
CA PHE A 78 17.86 -2.25 -1.75
C PHE A 78 17.35 -2.23 -0.29
N SER A 79 18.25 -2.35 0.69
CA SER A 79 17.87 -2.36 2.11
C SER A 79 17.32 -1.01 2.55
N PHE A 80 16.14 -1.03 3.19
CA PHE A 80 15.46 0.16 3.71
C PHE A 80 14.80 -0.15 5.07
N ILE A 81 14.85 0.80 5.99
CA ILE A 81 14.11 0.76 7.26
C ILE A 81 13.10 1.91 7.22
N GLY A 82 11.81 1.59 7.31
CA GLY A 82 10.75 2.59 7.31
C GLY A 82 10.59 3.25 8.68
N GLY A 83 10.79 4.56 8.73
CA GLY A 83 10.59 5.43 9.90
C GLY A 83 11.25 6.79 9.68
N ASP A 84 10.86 7.82 10.44
CA ASP A 84 11.67 9.03 10.53
C ASP A 84 13.06 8.67 11.09
N PRO A 85 14.17 9.22 10.57
CA PRO A 85 15.46 9.06 11.23
C PRO A 85 15.34 9.58 12.69
N PRO A 86 15.99 8.92 13.67
CA PRO A 86 16.03 9.45 15.02
C PRO A 86 16.53 10.90 14.98
N SER A 87 15.89 11.77 15.75
CA SER A 87 16.16 13.22 15.82
C SER A 87 17.61 13.57 16.17
N ASP A 88 18.39 12.58 16.61
CA ASP A 88 19.71 12.73 17.21
C ASP A 88 20.87 12.64 16.19
N LEU A 89 20.59 12.71 14.89
CA LEU A 89 21.60 12.77 13.83
C LEU A 89 21.53 14.07 13.00
N SER A 90 21.37 15.21 13.68
CA SER A 90 21.68 16.54 13.12
C SER A 90 22.98 17.09 13.69
#